data_AF-A0A2E9I212-F1
#
_entry.id   AF-A0A2E9I212-F1
#
_cell.length_a   1.000
_cell.length_b   1.000
_cell.length_c   1.000
_cell.angle_alpha   90.00
_cell.angle_beta   90.00
_cell.angle_gamma   90.00
#
_symmetry.space_group_name_H-M   'P 1'
#
loop_
_entity.id
_entity.type
_entity.pdbx_description
1 polymer ?
#
loop_
_entity_poly.entity_id
_entity_poly.type
_entity_poly.pdbx_seq_one_letter_code
_entity_poly.pdbx_strand_id
1 'polypeptide(L)'
;MSDQDPKRKLDDLDAKLTAYKAGRKVDKAHQEEHYSQANIAWRMVTEMVAGLGIGFGIGFGLDVLLGTKPFLMVVFALLGVAAGIKVMLRTAKEVQASMSPGAAGTGPGGVTGKSPGAGDEDSARETGADEGKRDGD
;
A
#
# COMPACT_ATOMS: atom_id res chain seq x y z
N MET A 1 50.81 34.29 -9.71
CA MET A 1 49.74 33.61 -8.94
C MET A 1 48.56 33.51 -9.87
N SER A 2 48.45 32.39 -10.59
CA SER A 2 47.48 32.23 -11.66
C SER A 2 46.09 32.11 -11.05
N ASP A 3 45.23 33.07 -11.38
CA ASP A 3 43.79 33.00 -11.15
C ASP A 3 43.29 31.65 -11.68
N GLN A 4 43.03 30.72 -10.77
CA GLN A 4 42.22 29.56 -11.09
C GLN A 4 40.85 30.09 -11.53
N ASP A 5 40.58 29.98 -12.83
CA ASP A 5 39.33 30.32 -13.50
C ASP A 5 38.14 30.18 -12.55
N PRO A 6 37.47 31.28 -12.17
CA PRO A 6 36.30 31.25 -11.29
C PRO A 6 35.24 30.27 -11.77
N LYS A 7 35.13 30.08 -13.09
CA LYS A 7 34.26 29.09 -13.74
C LYS A 7 34.56 27.67 -13.28
N ARG A 8 35.83 27.25 -13.22
CA ARG A 8 36.19 25.89 -12.76
C ARG A 8 35.84 25.63 -11.31
N LYS A 9 35.88 26.67 -10.46
CA LYS A 9 35.45 26.56 -9.06
C LYS A 9 33.94 26.44 -8.95
N LEU A 10 33.20 27.17 -9.77
CA LEU A 10 31.74 27.03 -9.86
C LEU A 10 31.34 25.64 -10.35
N ASP A 11 32.03 25.12 -11.37
CA ASP A 11 31.79 23.77 -11.89
C ASP A 11 32.06 22.69 -10.82
N ASP A 12 33.14 22.81 -10.03
CA ASP A 12 33.44 21.89 -8.92
C ASP A 12 32.40 21.98 -7.78
N LEU A 13 31.91 23.20 -7.49
CA LEU A 13 30.86 23.44 -6.51
C LEU A 13 29.51 22.89 -6.97
N ASP A 14 29.14 23.05 -8.24
CA ASP A 14 27.92 22.49 -8.81
C ASP A 14 27.99 20.95 -8.88
N ALA A 15 29.15 20.38 -9.22
CA ALA A 15 29.38 18.95 -9.16
C ALA A 15 29.20 18.40 -7.74
N LYS A 16 29.80 19.04 -6.73
CA LYS A 16 29.61 18.70 -5.32
C LYS A 16 28.15 18.86 -4.88
N LEU A 17 27.52 19.98 -5.23
CA LEU A 17 26.15 20.27 -4.83
C LEU A 17 25.17 19.26 -5.46
N THR A 18 25.41 18.85 -6.70
CA THR A 18 24.63 17.83 -7.39
C THR A 18 24.80 16.46 -6.73
N ALA A 19 26.03 16.08 -6.36
CA ALA A 19 26.30 14.85 -5.62
C ALA A 19 25.61 14.84 -4.23
N TYR A 20 25.67 15.95 -3.50
CA TYR A 20 24.97 16.10 -2.21
C TYR A 20 23.45 16.11 -2.37
N LYS A 21 22.92 16.78 -3.40
CA LYS A 21 21.48 16.79 -3.69
C LYS A 21 20.97 15.42 -4.15
N ALA A 22 21.77 14.64 -4.87
CA ALA A 22 21.40 13.30 -5.29
C ALA A 22 21.19 12.36 -4.08
N GLY A 23 22.11 12.35 -3.11
CA GLY A 23 21.94 11.58 -1.87
C GLY A 23 20.75 12.05 -1.03
N ARG A 24 20.58 13.37 -0.89
CA ARG A 24 19.48 13.93 -0.09
C ARG A 24 18.11 13.78 -0.75
N LYS A 25 18.02 13.72 -2.08
CA LYS A 25 16.78 13.43 -2.82
C LYS A 25 16.32 12.00 -2.58
N VAL A 26 17.23 11.04 -2.46
CA VAL A 26 16.91 9.65 -2.12
C VAL A 26 16.40 9.54 -0.69
N ASP A 27 17.07 10.18 0.28
CA ASP A 27 16.61 10.21 1.68
C ASP A 27 15.26 10.92 1.83
N LYS A 28 15.07 12.03 1.09
CA LYS A 28 13.82 12.80 1.13
C LYS A 28 12.68 12.09 0.41
N ALA A 29 12.94 11.37 -0.68
CA ALA A 29 11.95 10.53 -1.35
C ALA A 29 11.51 9.36 -0.46
N HIS A 30 12.45 8.67 0.19
CA HIS A 30 12.12 7.62 1.17
C HIS A 30 11.38 8.19 2.39
N GLN A 31 11.81 9.35 2.90
CA GLN A 31 11.09 10.01 3.99
C GLN A 31 9.69 10.44 3.58
N GLU A 32 9.49 11.07 2.42
CA GLU A 32 8.15 11.46 1.95
C GLU A 32 7.24 10.25 1.69
N GLU A 33 7.76 9.12 1.21
CA GLU A 33 7.02 7.86 1.15
C GLU A 33 6.66 7.32 2.53
N HIS A 34 7.60 7.28 3.49
CA HIS A 34 7.35 6.79 4.83
C HIS A 34 6.43 7.71 5.64
N TYR A 35 6.52 9.04 5.48
CA TYR A 35 5.61 10.01 6.10
C TYR A 35 4.19 9.88 5.51
N SER A 36 4.05 9.64 4.21
CA SER A 36 2.76 9.37 3.59
C SER A 36 2.10 8.13 4.20
N GLN A 37 2.84 7.01 4.30
CA GLN A 37 2.32 5.77 4.88
C GLN A 37 2.01 5.88 6.38
N ALA A 38 2.85 6.60 7.14
CA ALA A 38 2.64 6.84 8.57
C ALA A 38 1.39 7.70 8.83
N ASN A 39 1.14 8.73 8.02
CA ASN A 39 -0.06 9.56 8.14
C ASN A 39 -1.34 8.78 7.84
N ILE A 40 -1.30 7.88 6.87
CA ILE A 40 -2.43 6.98 6.57
C ILE A 40 -2.68 6.05 7.76
N ALA A 41 -1.64 5.40 8.30
CA ALA A 41 -1.78 4.51 9.45
C ALA A 41 -2.30 5.25 10.70
N TRP A 42 -1.77 6.43 10.98
CA TRP A 42 -2.24 7.27 12.09
C TRP A 42 -3.71 7.65 11.92
N ARG A 43 -4.11 8.04 10.71
CA ARG A 43 -5.50 8.38 10.40
C ARG A 43 -6.44 7.20 10.66
N MET A 44 -6.06 5.98 10.26
CA MET A 44 -6.83 4.76 10.57
C MET A 44 -7.06 4.59 12.08
N VAL A 45 -6.04 4.82 12.88
CA VAL A 45 -6.14 4.75 14.35
C VAL A 45 -7.08 5.84 14.88
N THR A 46 -6.91 7.08 14.44
CA THR A 46 -7.78 8.18 14.88
C THR A 46 -9.23 7.98 14.45
N GLU A 47 -9.48 7.40 13.28
CA GLU A 47 -10.83 7.07 12.80
C GLU A 47 -11.47 5.99 13.68
N MET A 48 -10.70 4.99 14.12
CA MET A 48 -11.16 3.98 15.07
C MET A 48 -11.47 4.59 16.45
N VAL A 49 -10.56 5.40 16.97
CA VAL A 49 -10.70 6.05 18.29
C VAL A 49 -11.85 7.06 18.28
N ALA A 50 -12.04 7.80 17.18
CA ALA A 50 -13.15 8.72 17.02
C ALA A 50 -14.50 7.98 17.01
N GLY A 51 -14.61 6.87 16.28
CA GLY A 51 -15.83 6.04 16.26
C GLY A 51 -16.21 5.54 17.66
N LEU A 52 -15.23 4.98 18.39
CA LEU A 52 -15.43 4.51 19.75
C LEU A 52 -15.72 5.67 20.73
N GLY A 53 -14.99 6.77 20.63
CA GLY A 53 -15.15 7.94 21.49
C GLY A 53 -16.52 8.60 21.32
N ILE A 54 -17.01 8.72 20.09
CA ILE A 54 -18.36 9.24 19.80
C ILE A 54 -19.43 8.28 20.32
N GLY A 55 -19.29 6.97 20.05
CA GLY A 55 -20.22 5.96 20.56
C GLY A 55 -20.28 5.95 22.09
N PHE A 56 -19.12 5.98 22.75
CA PHE A 56 -19.04 6.02 24.21
C PHE A 56 -19.58 7.33 24.79
N GLY A 57 -19.25 8.48 24.19
CA GLY A 57 -19.74 9.79 24.64
C GLY A 57 -21.26 9.91 24.56
N ILE A 58 -21.85 9.47 23.44
CA ILE A 58 -23.30 9.44 23.24
C ILE A 58 -23.95 8.42 24.20
N GLY A 59 -23.41 7.21 24.28
CA GLY A 59 -23.91 6.17 25.16
C GLY A 59 -23.88 6.58 26.64
N PHE A 60 -22.78 7.22 27.08
CA PHE A 60 -22.66 7.77 28.43
C PHE A 60 -23.68 8.87 28.70
N GLY A 61 -23.79 9.85 27.81
CA GLY A 61 -24.72 10.97 27.98
C GLY A 61 -26.18 10.50 28.05
N LEU A 62 -26.55 9.53 27.20
CA LEU A 62 -27.89 8.95 27.19
C LEU A 62 -28.17 8.11 28.45
N ASP A 63 -27.22 7.27 28.88
CA ASP A 63 -27.38 6.48 30.11
C ASP A 63 -27.53 7.37 31.36
N VAL A 64 -26.78 8.48 31.42
CA VAL A 64 -26.90 9.47 32.52
C VAL A 64 -28.26 10.17 32.52
N LEU A 65 -28.75 10.56 31.34
CA LEU A 65 -30.00 11.32 31.23
C LEU A 65 -31.25 10.44 31.41
N LEU A 66 -31.20 9.20 30.93
CA LEU A 66 -32.33 8.27 30.94
C LEU A 66 -32.30 7.32 32.16
N GLY A 67 -31.22 7.34 32.94
CA GLY A 67 -31.04 6.42 34.08
C GLY A 67 -30.96 4.96 33.66
N THR A 68 -30.74 4.70 32.37
CA THR A 68 -30.51 3.36 31.86
C THR A 68 -29.14 2.93 32.39
N LYS A 69 -29.14 1.93 33.31
CA LYS A 69 -27.93 1.14 33.64
C LYS A 69 -27.23 0.73 32.35
N PRO A 70 -25.89 0.49 32.29
CA PRO A 70 -24.99 0.80 31.17
C PRO A 70 -25.28 0.06 29.85
N PHE A 71 -26.50 0.20 29.36
CA PHE A 71 -27.10 -0.57 28.30
C PHE A 71 -26.97 0.23 27.01
N LEU A 72 -27.29 1.52 27.04
CA LEU A 72 -27.05 2.38 25.89
C LEU A 72 -25.56 2.59 25.68
N MET A 73 -24.74 2.66 26.74
CA MET A 73 -23.29 2.59 26.62
C MET A 73 -22.82 1.39 25.81
N VAL A 74 -23.30 0.18 26.12
CA VAL A 74 -22.88 -1.04 25.42
C VAL A 74 -23.35 -1.01 23.97
N VAL A 75 -24.62 -0.69 23.73
CA VAL A 75 -25.19 -0.62 22.38
C VAL A 75 -24.45 0.42 21.53
N PHE A 76 -24.26 1.64 22.04
CA PHE A 76 -23.56 2.70 21.31
C PHE A 76 -22.06 2.45 21.20
N ALA A 77 -21.42 1.77 22.13
CA ALA A 77 -20.02 1.33 21.97
C ALA A 77 -19.89 0.34 20.80
N LEU A 78 -20.79 -0.65 20.70
CA LEU A 78 -20.81 -1.59 19.57
C LEU A 78 -21.06 -0.87 18.24
N LEU A 79 -22.02 0.07 18.22
CA LEU A 79 -22.27 0.90 17.03
C LEU A 79 -21.08 1.80 16.69
N GLY A 80 -20.41 2.36 17.69
CA GLY A 80 -19.21 3.20 17.53
C GLY A 80 -18.03 2.42 16.94
N VAL A 81 -17.81 1.19 17.42
CA VAL A 81 -16.80 0.27 16.85
C VAL A 81 -17.16 -0.10 15.42
N ALA A 82 -18.41 -0.47 15.13
CA ALA A 82 -18.86 -0.79 13.78
C ALA A 82 -18.71 0.41 12.82
N ALA A 83 -18.98 1.63 13.29
CA ALA A 83 -18.76 2.86 12.54
C ALA A 83 -17.26 3.12 12.31
N GLY A 84 -16.41 2.97 13.33
CA GLY A 84 -14.96 3.13 13.23
C GLY A 84 -14.33 2.17 12.22
N ILE A 85 -14.71 0.88 12.28
CA ILE A 85 -14.26 -0.13 11.30
C ILE A 85 -14.72 0.24 9.88
N LYS A 86 -15.97 0.70 9.71
CA LYS A 86 -16.49 1.10 8.39
C LYS A 86 -15.70 2.26 7.78
N VAL A 87 -15.35 3.27 8.59
CA VAL A 87 -14.54 4.41 8.15
C VAL A 87 -13.14 3.95 7.78
N MET A 88 -12.50 3.13 8.64
CA MET A 88 -11.18 2.56 8.35
C MET A 88 -11.16 1.76 7.03
N LEU A 89 -12.15 0.89 6.81
CA LEU A 89 -12.26 0.11 5.58
C LEU A 89 -12.52 0.99 4.35
N ARG A 90 -13.24 2.10 4.51
CA ARG A 90 -13.42 3.09 3.44
C ARG A 90 -12.10 3.75 3.08
N THR A 91 -11.34 4.21 4.09
CA THR A 91 -10.01 4.79 3.91
C THR A 91 -9.06 3.81 3.23
N ALA A 92 -9.09 2.52 3.61
CA ALA A 92 -8.27 1.49 2.98
C ALA A 92 -8.58 1.36 1.47
N LYS A 93 -9.86 1.36 1.10
CA LYS A 93 -10.30 1.29 -0.30
C LYS A 93 -9.88 2.51 -1.11
N GLU A 94 -10.01 3.71 -0.52
CA GLU A 94 -9.60 4.97 -1.18
C GLU A 94 -8.08 4.98 -1.44
N VAL A 95 -7.28 4.55 -0.45
CA VAL A 95 -5.82 4.45 -0.59
C VAL A 95 -5.45 3.39 -1.64
N GLN A 96 -6.10 2.23 -1.63
CA GLN A 96 -5.85 1.16 -2.61
C GLN A 96 -6.22 1.57 -4.04
N ALA A 97 -7.34 2.28 -4.23
CA ALA A 97 -7.75 2.80 -5.53
C ALA A 97 -6.79 3.88 -6.06
N SER A 98 -6.24 4.70 -5.15
CA SER A 98 -5.28 5.76 -5.50
C SER A 98 -3.91 5.20 -5.91
N MET A 99 -3.54 4.03 -5.37
CA MET A 99 -2.27 3.36 -5.69
C MET A 99 -2.32 2.53 -6.99
N SER A 100 -3.51 2.27 -7.55
CA SER A 100 -3.69 1.37 -8.69
C SER A 100 -4.77 1.87 -9.66
N PRO A 101 -4.46 2.81 -10.58
CA PRO A 101 -5.39 3.21 -11.62
C PRO A 101 -5.46 2.10 -12.69
N GLY A 102 -6.24 1.05 -12.43
CA GLY A 102 -6.42 -0.05 -13.39
C GLY A 102 -7.08 -1.33 -12.88
N ALA A 103 -7.34 -1.49 -11.59
CA ALA A 103 -7.97 -2.69 -11.05
C ALA A 103 -9.33 -2.36 -10.41
N ALA A 104 -10.30 -2.02 -11.25
CA ALA A 104 -11.70 -1.98 -10.84
C ALA A 104 -12.22 -3.41 -10.69
N GLY A 105 -12.50 -3.81 -9.45
CA GLY A 105 -13.45 -4.88 -9.14
C GLY A 105 -12.85 -6.24 -8.83
N THR A 106 -12.61 -6.52 -7.55
CA THR A 106 -12.97 -7.80 -6.92
C THR A 106 -13.14 -7.53 -5.41
N GLY A 107 -14.39 -7.51 -4.94
CA GLY A 107 -14.68 -7.49 -3.51
C GLY A 107 -14.34 -8.85 -2.86
N PRO A 108 -14.19 -8.93 -1.52
CA PRO A 108 -13.81 -10.17 -0.87
C PRO A 108 -15.04 -11.06 -0.73
N GLY A 109 -15.11 -12.13 -1.53
CA GLY A 109 -16.19 -13.11 -1.47
C GLY A 109 -16.14 -14.07 -2.64
N GLY A 110 -15.22 -15.04 -2.58
CA GLY A 110 -15.08 -16.04 -3.64
C GLY A 110 -13.93 -16.99 -3.36
N VAL A 111 -14.12 -17.92 -2.41
CA VAL A 111 -13.44 -19.22 -2.52
C VAL A 111 -14.03 -19.87 -3.78
N THR A 112 -13.33 -19.75 -4.89
CA THR A 112 -13.58 -20.59 -6.08
C THR A 112 -12.23 -21.13 -6.51
N GLY A 113 -12.05 -22.42 -6.24
CA GLY A 113 -10.91 -23.17 -6.71
C GLY A 113 -10.78 -23.10 -8.22
N LYS A 114 -9.54 -22.98 -8.67
CA LYS A 114 -9.15 -23.46 -9.99
C LYS A 114 -7.67 -23.80 -9.95
N SER A 115 -7.36 -25.07 -9.77
CA SER A 115 -6.04 -25.63 -10.06
C SER A 115 -5.87 -25.58 -11.59
N PRO A 116 -4.80 -24.98 -12.14
CA PRO A 116 -4.54 -25.01 -13.57
C PRO A 116 -3.69 -26.24 -13.92
N GLY A 117 -4.01 -26.89 -15.04
CA GLY A 117 -3.04 -27.73 -15.76
C GLY A 117 -3.57 -29.06 -16.27
N ALA A 118 -4.56 -29.04 -17.16
CA ALA A 118 -4.66 -30.07 -18.20
C ALA A 118 -3.81 -29.58 -19.37
N GLY A 119 -2.68 -30.24 -19.61
CA GLY A 119 -1.79 -29.98 -20.74
C GLY A 119 -2.12 -30.93 -21.87
N ASP A 120 -2.87 -30.45 -22.86
CA ASP A 120 -2.95 -31.02 -24.19
C ASP A 120 -2.23 -30.05 -25.12
N GLU A 121 -1.00 -30.37 -25.54
CA GLU A 121 -0.31 -29.69 -26.63
C GLU A 121 0.22 -30.75 -27.61
N ASP A 122 -0.60 -31.00 -28.63
CA ASP A 122 -0.18 -31.56 -29.92
C ASP A 122 0.26 -30.40 -30.82
N SER A 123 1.53 -30.37 -31.24
CA SER A 123 1.93 -29.79 -32.54
C SER A 123 3.37 -30.16 -32.91
N ALA A 124 3.46 -31.10 -33.85
CA ALA A 124 4.28 -31.04 -35.06
C ALA A 124 5.69 -30.41 -34.99
N ARG A 125 6.72 -31.27 -35.10
CA ARG A 125 7.93 -30.98 -35.90
C ARG A 125 8.36 -32.24 -36.65
N GLU A 126 7.91 -32.36 -37.89
CA GLU A 126 8.68 -33.06 -38.93
C GLU A 126 9.93 -32.23 -39.24
N THR A 127 11.11 -32.85 -39.16
CA THR A 127 12.21 -32.66 -40.13
C THR A 127 13.08 -33.89 -40.10
N GLY A 128 13.08 -34.67 -41.18
CA GLY A 128 14.07 -35.71 -41.41
C GLY A 128 15.47 -35.11 -41.63
N ALA A 129 16.48 -35.82 -41.15
CA ALA A 129 17.83 -35.80 -41.70
C ALA A 129 18.49 -37.14 -41.36
N ASP A 130 18.54 -37.98 -42.39
CA ASP A 130 19.54 -39.01 -42.62
C ASP A 130 20.95 -38.45 -42.39
N GLU A 131 21.82 -39.18 -41.67
CA GLU A 131 23.22 -39.45 -42.01
C GLU A 131 24.02 -39.94 -40.79
N GLY A 132 24.83 -40.98 -41.03
CA GLY A 132 25.33 -41.88 -40.00
C GLY A 132 26.71 -41.60 -39.45
N LYS A 133 27.04 -42.32 -38.37
CA LYS A 133 28.36 -42.92 -38.12
C LYS A 133 28.18 -43.89 -36.95
N ARG A 134 28.24 -45.18 -37.23
CA ARG A 134 28.57 -46.19 -36.22
C ARG A 134 30.08 -46.23 -36.18
N ASP A 135 30.65 -45.83 -35.06
CA ASP A 135 32.06 -46.00 -34.78
C ASP A 135 32.30 -47.47 -34.45
N GLY A 136 33.08 -48.13 -35.31
CA GLY A 136 33.58 -49.48 -35.14
C GLY A 136 34.99 -49.54 -35.73
N ASP A 137 35.90 -50.10 -34.92
CA ASP A 137 37.37 -50.22 -35.07
C ASP A 137 38.21 -48.95 -34.86
#